data_AF-A0A0M9YST0-F1
#
_entry.id   AF-A0A0M9YST0-F1
#
_cell.length_a   1.000
_cell.length_b   1.000
_cell.length_c   1.000
_cell.angle_alpha   90.00
_cell.angle_beta   90.00
_cell.angle_gamma   90.00
#
_symmetry.space_group_name_H-M   'P 1'
#
loop_
_entity.id
_entity.type
_entity.pdbx_description
1 polymer ?
#
loop_
_entity_poly.entity_id
_entity_poly.type
_entity_poly.pdbx_seq_one_letter_code
_entity_poly.pdbx_strand_id
1 'polypeptide(L)'
;MLIAEDTAFAGCAYGFPVRREGAWWRGFVGPLPRSVEQLTASGHVFAITETLIHPHTQDRNLARRLQERLLADHHASLGATLVDQTDAMALDAFLSWGWEDIGQVLRRPSDPASLHPSDSEARRALRALVLPLGPHTIADPQALAHENRTQRPD
;
A
#
# COMPACT_ATOMS: atom_id res chain seq x y z
N MET A 1 -2.84 10.46 6.28
CA MET A 1 -3.56 9.77 7.37
C MET A 1 -5.04 9.80 7.03
N LEU A 2 -5.67 8.65 6.81
CA LEU A 2 -7.11 8.53 6.59
C LEU A 2 -7.74 7.80 7.77
N ILE A 3 -8.85 8.33 8.27
CA ILE A 3 -9.63 7.78 9.38
C ILE A 3 -11.06 7.58 8.87
N ALA A 4 -11.62 6.38 9.06
CA ALA A 4 -13.04 6.16 8.86
C ALA A 4 -13.76 6.24 10.22
N GLU A 5 -14.75 7.14 10.32
CA GLU A 5 -15.57 7.31 11.51
C GLU A 5 -17.01 6.84 11.22
N ASP A 6 -17.53 5.93 12.05
CA ASP A 6 -18.96 5.62 12.14
C ASP A 6 -19.33 5.59 13.63
N THR A 7 -19.69 6.74 14.22
CA THR A 7 -19.95 7.00 15.66
C THR A 7 -18.89 6.53 16.69
N ALA A 8 -17.95 5.68 16.29
CA ALA A 8 -16.74 5.20 16.93
C ALA A 8 -15.69 4.90 15.83
N PHE A 9 -14.41 4.86 16.18
CA PHE A 9 -13.31 4.59 15.25
C PHE A 9 -13.45 3.20 14.60
N ALA A 10 -13.61 3.14 13.27
CA ALA A 10 -13.79 1.89 12.54
C ALA A 10 -12.46 1.32 11.97
N GLY A 11 -11.50 2.20 11.67
CA GLY A 11 -10.17 1.83 11.21
C GLY A 11 -9.37 2.98 10.59
N CYS A 12 -8.08 2.75 10.37
CA CYS A 12 -7.17 3.65 9.66
C CYS A 12 -6.14 2.90 8.82
N ALA A 13 -5.65 3.55 7.77
CA ALA A 13 -4.48 3.11 7.02
C ALA A 13 -3.47 4.28 6.95
N TYR A 14 -2.19 3.95 7.04
CA TYR A 14 -1.13 4.94 7.00
C TYR A 14 0.10 4.45 6.26
N GLY A 15 0.85 5.40 5.74
CA GLY A 15 1.97 5.17 4.86
C GLY A 15 2.64 6.47 4.43
N PHE A 16 3.59 6.37 3.51
CA PHE A 16 4.33 7.50 2.98
C PHE A 16 4.79 7.27 1.55
N PRO A 17 4.98 8.34 0.75
CA PRO A 17 5.60 8.22 -0.56
C PRO A 17 7.05 7.70 -0.41
N VAL A 18 7.38 6.65 -1.14
CA VAL A 18 8.73 6.10 -1.15
C VAL A 18 9.64 7.08 -1.88
N ARG A 19 10.72 7.49 -1.20
CA ARG A 19 11.69 8.38 -1.82
C ARG A 19 12.35 7.71 -3.02
N ARG A 20 12.73 8.51 -4.02
CA ARG A 20 13.36 8.05 -5.28
C ARG A 20 14.64 7.25 -5.08
N GLU A 21 15.34 7.45 -3.97
CA GLU A 21 16.53 6.68 -3.62
C GLU A 21 16.21 5.25 -3.15
N GLY A 22 14.93 4.88 -3.03
CA GLY A 22 14.49 3.52 -2.77
C GLY A 22 14.82 3.00 -1.38
N ALA A 23 14.93 3.88 -0.37
CA ALA A 23 15.25 3.48 1.01
C ALA A 23 14.29 2.41 1.57
N TRP A 24 13.04 2.41 1.09
CA TRP A 24 12.05 1.38 1.37
C TRP A 24 12.47 -0.03 0.93
N TRP A 25 13.28 -0.18 -0.11
CA TRP A 25 13.72 -1.50 -0.61
C TRP A 25 15.06 -1.97 -0.01
N ARG A 26 15.65 -1.21 0.91
CA ARG A 26 16.92 -1.59 1.54
C ARG A 26 16.84 -3.00 2.15
N GLY A 27 17.82 -3.87 1.95
CA GLY A 27 17.78 -5.23 2.50
C GLY A 27 16.84 -6.19 1.76
N PHE A 28 16.30 -5.79 0.60
CA PHE A 28 15.68 -6.71 -0.33
C PHE A 28 16.69 -7.80 -0.76
N VAL A 29 16.23 -9.04 -0.82
CA VAL A 29 17.06 -10.21 -1.11
C VAL A 29 17.04 -10.48 -2.62
N GLY A 30 18.18 -10.26 -3.27
CA GLY A 30 18.32 -10.40 -4.72
C GLY A 30 18.11 -9.08 -5.48
N PRO A 31 18.05 -9.13 -6.82
CA PRO A 31 17.76 -7.94 -7.62
C PRO A 31 16.28 -7.58 -7.50
N LEU A 32 15.99 -6.29 -7.28
CA LEU A 32 14.61 -5.80 -7.29
C LEU A 32 14.06 -5.89 -8.72
N PRO A 33 12.78 -6.24 -8.93
CA PRO A 33 12.20 -6.25 -10.27
C PRO A 33 12.34 -4.88 -10.95
N ARG A 34 12.79 -4.87 -12.21
CA ARG A 34 13.08 -3.61 -12.94
C ARG A 34 11.90 -2.65 -13.01
N SER A 35 10.67 -3.16 -13.12
CA SER A 35 9.46 -2.33 -13.12
C SER A 35 9.28 -1.57 -11.80
N VAL A 36 9.54 -2.23 -10.66
CA VAL A 36 9.48 -1.63 -9.32
C VAL A 36 10.60 -0.61 -9.13
N GLU A 37 11.82 -0.90 -9.61
CA GLU A 37 12.94 0.05 -9.59
C GLU A 37 12.62 1.33 -10.37
N GLN A 38 12.09 1.19 -11.60
CA GLN A 38 11.71 2.33 -12.45
C GLN A 38 10.61 3.18 -11.82
N LEU A 39 9.55 2.55 -11.30
CA LEU A 39 8.46 3.25 -10.63
C LEU A 39 8.96 3.96 -9.35
N THR A 40 9.86 3.33 -8.59
CA THR A 40 10.48 3.96 -7.41
C THR A 40 11.29 5.18 -7.80
N ALA A 41 12.13 5.08 -8.84
CA ALA A 41 12.93 6.19 -9.35
C ALA A 41 12.05 7.34 -9.89
N SER A 42 10.87 7.04 -10.45
CA SER A 42 9.91 8.06 -10.90
C SER A 42 9.26 8.84 -9.76
N GLY A 43 9.20 8.26 -8.55
CA GLY A 43 8.58 8.87 -7.37
C GLY A 43 7.09 8.61 -7.23
N HIS A 44 6.55 7.61 -7.93
CA HIS A 44 5.12 7.25 -7.92
C HIS A 44 4.82 5.99 -7.08
N VAL A 45 5.69 5.65 -6.13
CA VAL A 45 5.49 4.52 -5.22
C VAL A 45 5.05 5.03 -3.86
N PHE A 46 4.01 4.43 -3.30
CA PHE A 46 3.53 4.75 -1.95
C PHE A 46 3.56 3.50 -1.08
N ALA A 47 4.31 3.58 0.02
CA ALA A 47 4.41 2.50 0.98
C ALA A 47 3.29 2.61 2.01
N ILE A 48 2.44 1.59 2.11
CA ILE A 48 1.52 1.41 3.23
C ILE A 48 2.30 0.67 4.30
N THR A 49 2.51 1.31 5.44
CA THR A 49 3.21 0.68 6.54
C THR A 49 2.25 -0.13 7.38
N GLU A 50 1.09 0.43 7.74
CA GLU A 50 0.10 -0.37 8.48
C GLU A 50 -1.35 0.01 8.21
N THR A 51 -2.23 -0.89 8.63
CA THR A 51 -3.68 -0.81 8.51
C THR A 51 -4.28 -1.39 9.78
N LEU A 52 -5.02 -0.56 10.51
CA LEU A 52 -5.66 -0.94 11.77
C LEU A 52 -7.17 -0.94 11.57
N ILE A 53 -7.81 -2.06 11.82
CA ILE A 53 -9.27 -2.19 11.77
C ILE A 53 -9.79 -2.51 13.17
N HIS A 54 -10.85 -1.82 13.56
CA HIS A 54 -11.51 -2.11 14.83
C HIS A 54 -12.12 -3.52 14.82
N PRO A 55 -11.92 -4.35 15.86
CA PRO A 55 -12.30 -5.77 15.84
C PRO A 55 -13.81 -6.02 15.71
N HIS A 56 -14.63 -5.04 16.12
CA HIS A 56 -16.09 -5.12 16.01
C HIS A 56 -16.65 -4.59 14.68
N THR A 57 -15.78 -4.20 13.75
CA THR A 57 -16.20 -3.76 12.42
C THR A 57 -16.76 -4.93 11.62
N GLN A 58 -18.02 -4.81 11.20
CA GLN A 58 -18.71 -5.82 10.38
C GLN A 58 -18.24 -5.84 8.92
N ASP A 59 -17.54 -4.78 8.50
CA ASP A 59 -17.07 -4.62 7.13
C ASP A 59 -15.69 -5.27 6.90
N ARG A 60 -15.74 -6.50 6.40
CA ARG A 60 -14.54 -7.29 6.03
C ARG A 60 -13.70 -6.67 4.91
N ASN A 61 -14.22 -5.68 4.18
CA ASN A 61 -13.50 -4.99 3.10
C ASN A 61 -12.96 -3.61 3.52
N LEU A 62 -13.16 -3.17 4.77
CA LEU A 62 -12.74 -1.84 5.20
C LEU A 62 -11.23 -1.62 5.03
N ALA A 63 -10.41 -2.60 5.41
CA ALA A 63 -8.95 -2.54 5.24
C ALA A 63 -8.55 -2.26 3.79
N ARG A 64 -9.05 -3.10 2.87
CA ARG A 64 -8.80 -2.96 1.44
C ARG A 64 -9.23 -1.58 0.91
N ARG A 65 -10.43 -1.13 1.26
CA ARG A 65 -10.93 0.19 0.80
C ARG A 65 -10.12 1.35 1.35
N LEU A 66 -9.67 1.28 2.60
CA LEU A 66 -8.78 2.28 3.19
C LEU A 66 -7.43 2.34 2.45
N GLN A 67 -6.87 1.17 2.12
CA GLN A 67 -5.61 1.08 1.36
C GLN A 67 -5.77 1.63 -0.07
N GLU A 68 -6.80 1.20 -0.80
CA GLU A 68 -7.10 1.68 -2.15
C GLU A 68 -7.30 3.20 -2.17
N ARG A 69 -8.07 3.73 -1.22
CA ARG A 69 -8.29 5.18 -1.10
C ARG A 69 -7.01 5.93 -0.77
N LEU A 70 -6.20 5.43 0.17
CA LEU A 70 -4.93 6.03 0.52
C LEU A 70 -3.99 6.10 -0.70
N LEU A 71 -3.91 5.04 -1.50
CA LEU A 71 -3.10 5.00 -2.70
C LEU A 71 -3.61 5.96 -3.80
N ALA A 72 -4.93 6.03 -3.97
CA ALA A 72 -5.57 6.92 -4.93
C ALA A 72 -5.39 8.40 -4.57
N ASP A 73 -5.60 8.77 -3.29
CA ASP A 73 -5.44 10.14 -2.78
C ASP A 73 -3.99 10.65 -2.92
N HIS A 74 -3.02 9.73 -2.99
CA HIS A 74 -1.60 10.05 -3.20
C HIS A 74 -1.15 9.90 -4.66
N HIS A 75 -2.04 9.62 -5.60
CA HIS A 75 -1.71 9.40 -7.02
C HIS A 75 -0.53 8.43 -7.21
N ALA A 76 -0.53 7.36 -6.42
CA ALA A 76 0.50 6.33 -6.49
C ALA A 76 0.28 5.42 -7.69
N SER A 77 1.29 5.20 -8.53
CA SER A 77 1.25 4.18 -9.59
C SER A 77 1.62 2.79 -9.09
N LEU A 78 2.16 2.69 -7.87
CA LEU A 78 2.50 1.43 -7.21
C LEU A 78 2.25 1.55 -5.71
N GLY A 79 1.41 0.68 -5.17
CA GLY A 79 1.36 0.41 -3.73
C GLY A 79 2.50 -0.52 -3.34
N ALA A 80 3.12 -0.28 -2.18
CA ALA A 80 4.12 -1.17 -1.60
C ALA A 80 3.78 -1.44 -0.14
N THR A 81 3.99 -2.67 0.33
CA THR A 81 3.86 -3.03 1.76
C THR A 81 4.89 -4.11 2.12
N LEU A 82 5.22 -4.19 3.41
CA LEU A 82 6.05 -5.24 3.97
C LEU A 82 5.23 -5.98 5.02
N VAL A 83 5.08 -7.29 4.85
CA VAL A 83 4.31 -8.14 5.77
C VAL A 83 5.26 -9.12 6.43
N ASP A 84 5.08 -9.38 7.72
CA ASP A 84 5.88 -10.40 8.40
C ASP A 84 5.65 -11.76 7.72
N GLN A 85 6.74 -12.46 7.38
CA GLN A 85 6.62 -13.75 6.68
C GLN A 85 5.89 -14.82 7.51
N THR A 86 5.82 -14.63 8.83
CA THR A 86 5.12 -15.53 9.76
C THR A 86 3.63 -15.23 9.86
N ASP A 87 3.18 -14.06 9.38
CA ASP A 87 1.77 -13.68 9.35
C ASP A 87 1.09 -14.15 8.05
N ALA A 88 0.81 -15.46 7.99
CA ALA A 88 0.16 -16.08 6.83
C ALA A 88 -1.23 -15.49 6.55
N MET A 89 -1.96 -15.06 7.58
CA MET A 89 -3.30 -14.50 7.42
C MET A 89 -3.25 -13.15 6.72
N ALA A 90 -2.32 -12.27 7.10
CA ALA A 90 -2.12 -11.01 6.42
C ALA A 90 -1.66 -11.24 4.97
N LEU A 91 -0.70 -12.14 4.75
CA LEU A 91 -0.22 -12.48 3.40
C LEU A 91 -1.36 -12.95 2.50
N ASP A 92 -2.15 -13.92 2.94
CA ASP A 92 -3.27 -14.46 2.16
C ASP A 92 -4.31 -13.37 1.85
N ALA A 93 -4.58 -12.47 2.81
CA ALA A 93 -5.47 -11.34 2.60
C ALA A 93 -4.95 -10.41 1.50
N PHE A 94 -3.68 -9.96 1.60
CA PHE A 94 -3.07 -9.10 0.59
C PHE A 94 -3.07 -9.75 -0.79
N LEU A 95 -2.65 -11.02 -0.89
CA LEU A 95 -2.65 -11.76 -2.15
C LEU A 95 -4.06 -11.88 -2.75
N SER A 96 -5.08 -12.14 -1.92
CA SER A 96 -6.48 -12.20 -2.37
C SER A 96 -7.02 -10.86 -2.90
N TRP A 97 -6.40 -9.74 -2.49
CA TRP A 97 -6.73 -8.39 -2.95
C TRP A 97 -5.93 -7.97 -4.19
N GLY A 98 -5.14 -8.87 -4.77
CA GLY A 98 -4.37 -8.62 -5.99
C GLY A 98 -2.98 -8.04 -5.76
N TRP A 99 -2.48 -8.06 -4.51
CA TRP A 99 -1.08 -7.75 -4.27
C TRP A 99 -0.18 -8.88 -4.78
N GLU A 100 0.97 -8.51 -5.32
CA GLU A 100 1.96 -9.41 -5.86
C GLU A 100 3.14 -9.52 -4.89
N ASP A 101 3.52 -10.75 -4.55
CA ASP A 101 4.74 -11.00 -3.77
C ASP A 101 5.96 -10.96 -4.69
N ILE A 102 6.84 -9.98 -4.45
CA ILE A 102 8.04 -9.78 -5.26
C ILE A 102 9.30 -10.33 -4.61
N GLY A 103 9.23 -10.84 -3.37
CA GLY A 103 10.36 -11.41 -2.67
C GLY A 103 10.43 -11.01 -1.20
N GLN A 104 11.65 -11.01 -0.67
CA GLN A 104 11.90 -10.86 0.77
C GLN A 104 12.75 -9.63 1.06
N VAL A 105 12.46 -8.97 2.18
CA VAL A 105 13.25 -7.88 2.75
C VAL A 105 13.67 -8.26 4.16
N LEU A 106 14.98 -8.23 4.42
CA LEU A 106 15.53 -8.46 5.75
C LEU A 106 15.69 -7.13 6.47
N ARG A 107 14.97 -6.95 7.58
CA ARG A 107 15.05 -5.77 8.44
C ARG A 107 15.68 -6.11 9.77
N ARG A 108 16.54 -5.20 10.26
CA ARG A 108 16.81 -5.17 11.70
C ARG A 108 15.59 -4.57 12.40
N PRO A 109 15.16 -5.13 13.53
CA PRO A 109 14.13 -4.52 14.35
C PRO A 109 14.47 -3.07 14.69
N SER A 110 13.47 -2.19 14.61
CA SER A 110 13.64 -0.76 14.83
C SER A 110 13.85 -0.40 16.32
N ASP A 111 13.40 -1.27 17.23
CA ASP A 111 13.58 -1.13 18.67
C ASP A 111 14.10 -2.45 19.27
N PRO A 112 15.39 -2.56 19.63
CA PRO A 112 15.95 -3.73 20.28
C PRO A 112 15.47 -3.94 21.72
N ALA A 113 14.84 -2.93 22.36
CA ALA A 113 14.38 -3.03 23.75
C ALA A 113 13.08 -3.84 23.91
N SER A 114 12.33 -4.04 22.82
CA SER A 114 11.14 -4.91 22.79
C SER A 114 11.47 -6.36 22.42
N LEU A 115 12.76 -6.67 22.20
CA LEU A 115 13.27 -8.02 21.93
C LEU A 115 14.01 -8.57 23.13
N HIS A 116 13.99 -9.90 23.27
CA HIS A 116 14.89 -10.56 24.20
C HIS A 116 16.35 -10.21 23.81
N PRO A 117 17.29 -10.02 24.77
CA PRO A 117 18.67 -9.63 24.47
C PRO A 117 19.38 -10.55 23.45
N SER A 118 18.97 -11.82 23.38
CA SER A 118 19.44 -12.82 22.42
C SER A 118 18.92 -12.63 20.98
N ASP A 119 17.80 -11.93 20.81
CA ASP A 119 17.11 -11.72 19.53
C ASP A 119 17.42 -10.36 18.89
N SER A 120 18.21 -9.52 19.57
CA SER A 120 18.62 -8.18 19.14
C SER A 120 19.36 -8.17 17.78
N GLU A 121 20.02 -9.27 17.43
CA GLU A 121 20.69 -9.45 16.13
C GLU A 121 19.80 -10.08 15.06
N ALA A 122 18.66 -10.66 15.43
CA ALA A 122 17.81 -11.40 14.51
C ALA A 122 17.17 -10.46 13.48
N ARG A 123 17.52 -10.66 12.21
CA ARG A 123 16.85 -9.97 11.10
C ARG A 123 15.46 -10.56 10.93
N ARG A 124 14.43 -9.72 10.99
CA ARG A 124 13.08 -10.12 10.60
C ARG A 124 13.01 -10.21 9.08
N ALA A 125 12.50 -11.33 8.61
CA ALA A 125 12.27 -11.55 7.21
C ALA A 125 10.82 -11.17 6.89
N LEU A 126 10.67 -10.18 6.03
CA LEU A 126 9.39 -9.62 5.61
C LEU A 126 9.17 -9.98 4.14
N ARG A 127 7.95 -10.31 3.75
CA ARG A 127 7.56 -10.39 2.35
C ARG A 127 7.29 -9.00 1.82
N ALA A 128 7.92 -8.69 0.69
CA ALA A 128 7.67 -7.46 -0.04
C ALA A 128 6.53 -7.70 -1.02
N LEU A 129 5.43 -6.98 -0.80
CA LEU A 129 4.27 -7.05 -1.67
C LEU A 129 4.08 -5.71 -2.39
N VAL A 130 3.66 -5.77 -3.65
CA VAL A 130 3.34 -4.60 -4.45
C VAL A 130 1.95 -4.71 -5.06
N LEU A 131 1.29 -3.57 -5.24
CA LEU A 131 0.02 -3.47 -5.95
C LEU A 131 0.22 -2.52 -7.13
N PRO A 132 0.36 -3.04 -8.36
CA PRO A 132 0.37 -2.20 -9.55
C PRO A 132 -0.96 -1.46 -9.67
N LEU A 133 -0.90 -0.14 -9.68
CA LEU A 133 -2.08 0.69 -9.89
C LEU A 133 -2.01 1.09 -11.35
N GLY A 134 -3.04 0.72 -12.12
CA GLY A 134 -3.14 1.13 -13.52
C GLY A 134 -2.92 2.64 -13.66
N PRO A 135 -2.48 3.13 -14.82
CA PRO A 135 -2.24 4.55 -15.01
C PRO A 135 -3.46 5.31 -14.49
N HIS A 136 -3.24 6.28 -13.59
CA HIS A 136 -4.27 7.24 -13.25
C HIS A 136 -4.65 7.87 -14.58
N THR A 137 -5.76 7.43 -15.13
CA THR A 137 -6.44 8.20 -16.15
C THR A 137 -6.88 9.42 -15.36
N ILE A 138 -6.02 10.45 -15.31
CA ILE A 138 -6.47 11.82 -15.10
C ILE A 138 -7.64 11.91 -16.04
N ALA A 139 -8.84 12.03 -15.47
CA ALA A 139 -10.10 12.01 -16.20
C ALA A 139 -9.89 12.74 -17.52
N ASP A 140 -10.10 12.00 -18.60
CA ASP A 140 -9.94 12.47 -19.96
C ASP A 140 -10.51 13.90 -20.07
N PRO A 141 -9.69 14.93 -20.36
CA PRO A 141 -10.19 16.29 -20.53
C PRO A 141 -11.21 16.38 -21.70
N GLN A 142 -11.36 15.34 -22.53
CA GLN A 142 -12.41 15.25 -23.55
C GLN A 142 -13.78 14.76 -23.05
N ALA A 143 -13.93 14.29 -21.81
CA ALA A 143 -15.24 13.91 -21.28
C ALA A 143 -16.19 15.11 -21.08
N LEU A 144 -15.67 16.34 -21.12
CA LEU A 144 -16.45 17.59 -21.03
C LEU A 144 -16.96 18.11 -22.38
N ALA A 145 -16.71 17.42 -23.50
CA ALA A 145 -17.12 17.88 -24.83
C ALA A 145 -18.50 17.38 -25.30
N HIS A 146 -19.18 16.49 -24.55
CA HIS A 146 -20.43 15.87 -25.02
C HIS A 146 -21.71 16.27 -24.26
N GLU A 147 -21.62 17.20 -23.29
CA GLU A 147 -22.79 17.69 -22.55
C GLU A 147 -23.29 19.04 -23.09
N ASN A 148 -23.54 19.14 -24.39
CA ASN A 148 -24.35 20.25 -24.92
C ASN A 148 -25.27 19.79 -26.05
N ARG A 149 -26.28 19.00 -25.66
CA ARG A 149 -27.51 18.92 -26.45
C ARG A 149 -28.71 18.64 -25.56
N THR A 150 -29.15 19.66 -24.82
CA THR A 150 -30.51 19.68 -24.29
C THR A 150 -31.37 20.48 -25.25
N GLN A 151 -32.04 19.73 -26.11
CA GLN A 151 -32.99 20.18 -27.10
C GLN A 151 -34.28 20.61 -26.39
N ARG A 152 -34.81 21.80 -26.73
CA ARG A 152 -36.09 22.33 -26.25
C ARG A 152 -37.16 21.97 -27.27
N PRO A 153 -38.32 21.40 -26.90
CA PRO A 153 -39.45 21.28 -27.82
C PRO A 153 -40.38 22.50 -27.72
N ASP A 154 -41.04 22.80 -28.83
CA ASP A 154 -42.08 23.81 -29.03
C ASP A 154 -43.38 23.49 -28.27
#